data_AF-A0A0G1K4H7-F1
#
_entry.id   AF-A0A0G1K4H7-F1
#
_cell.length_a   1.000
_cell.length_b   1.000
_cell.length_c   1.000
_cell.angle_alpha   90.00
_cell.angle_beta   90.00
_cell.angle_gamma   90.00
#
_symmetry.space_group_name_H-M   'P 1'
#
loop_
_entity.id
_entity.type
_entity.pdbx_description
1 polymer ?
#
loop_
_entity_poly.entity_id
_entity_poly.type
_entity_poly.pdbx_seq_one_letter_code
_entity_poly.pdbx_strand_id
1 'polypeptide(L)'
;MAKEIRIYYESYEQAVHYIKPIIRSVFVDLEIKLIYLSKGLGYVDGSLVSRILKFKNPDILISYVSDEEETPLFVIEFSEAVTTEDHELQRFDGYLGAVAGKCFYVKISPFKESQSRHGGNTGFDTFEPYALIYKKFGLPSFHFEWPLETPAFVKRDPEYFSCPPPIHDFAYLITETIMCIISDDEKVRRVGLSKSVLPLLIKNKNINTWLLRLSTHILFDNSSSLRSSRLKWLEGEKVLLFKFNRMGHAMDPERGMIWYYRYRYDKPIISRMIFPSTGDEVFNNIKLLNNYDYLRCFAIGTGLDKDGKFSSFLNKKKILDATDKLSMKIDISDFLKENFELLNKQLYAIFSNSSGIFIQDKSENTRVALSWKNDLGILNQVSNTQKTKICERNFIEEDDITYIVAHQVLKKNQFKIISLSYPGAQGDRAILPQAGSGRGQSRKYIDIVACYPNKFLDLTENKGSYKLSEVSKDIEKLNFYRSDDSFITALNNLVDKISPESKGLPILLSVSFWTQSERTNLVGLPIDNINYFVTISPDMKKWKIWAGGDLDIFRYKEGDVVLEKTYMVSSFVDASTPAGNPSGQQ
;
A
#
# COMPACT_ATOMS: atom_id res chain seq x y z
N MET A 1 -5.04 -0.02 35.30
CA MET A 1 -5.13 -0.70 33.99
C MET A 1 -4.27 0.07 33.01
N ALA A 2 -3.38 -0.60 32.28
CA ALA A 2 -2.51 0.08 31.31
C ALA A 2 -3.33 0.39 30.06
N LYS A 3 -3.53 1.69 29.79
CA LYS A 3 -4.20 2.20 28.59
C LYS A 3 -3.12 2.69 27.62
N GLU A 4 -3.16 2.21 26.39
CA GLU A 4 -2.18 2.61 25.36
C GLU A 4 -2.87 2.89 24.03
N ILE A 5 -2.28 3.79 23.26
CA ILE A 5 -2.57 3.96 21.83
C ILE A 5 -1.48 3.26 21.04
N ARG A 6 -1.90 2.50 20.05
CA ARG A 6 -0.99 1.84 19.11
C ARG A 6 -1.14 2.49 17.75
N ILE A 7 -0.01 2.85 17.16
CA ILE A 7 0.09 3.36 15.80
C ILE A 7 0.83 2.31 15.00
N TYR A 8 0.09 1.50 14.25
CA TYR A 8 0.66 0.60 13.25
C TYR A 8 1.00 1.41 12.00
N TYR A 9 2.21 1.27 11.49
CA TYR A 9 2.69 2.14 10.41
C TYR A 9 3.44 1.40 9.31
N GLU A 10 3.29 1.88 8.08
CA GLU A 10 4.13 1.52 6.95
C GLU A 10 5.30 2.50 6.77
N SER A 11 5.07 3.81 6.98
CA SER A 11 6.10 4.85 6.98
C SER A 11 6.38 5.38 8.39
N TYR A 12 7.63 5.24 8.84
CA TYR A 12 8.09 5.71 10.15
C TYR A 12 7.93 7.24 10.28
N GLU A 13 8.27 7.99 9.23
CA GLU A 13 8.22 9.45 9.26
C GLU A 13 6.80 9.97 9.50
N GLN A 14 5.79 9.43 8.80
CA GLN A 14 4.39 9.79 9.00
C GLN A 14 3.88 9.43 10.40
N ALA A 15 4.28 8.27 10.92
CA ALA A 15 3.86 7.84 12.26
C ALA A 15 4.43 8.74 13.36
N VAL A 16 5.73 9.04 13.30
CA VAL A 16 6.47 9.75 14.34
C VAL A 16 6.29 11.25 14.28
N HIS A 17 6.27 11.83 13.08
CA HIS A 17 6.30 13.29 12.90
C HIS A 17 4.97 13.89 12.49
N TYR A 18 3.97 13.08 12.12
CA TYR A 18 2.64 13.57 11.78
C TYR A 18 1.55 13.05 12.74
N ILE A 19 1.40 11.74 12.90
CA ILE A 19 0.32 11.17 13.73
C ILE A 19 0.61 11.30 15.23
N LYS A 20 1.80 10.88 15.68
CA LYS A 20 2.17 10.92 17.10
C LYS A 20 2.09 12.33 17.71
N PRO A 21 2.54 13.42 17.04
CA PRO A 21 2.47 14.77 17.59
C PRO A 21 1.03 15.26 17.77
N ILE A 22 0.11 14.90 16.87
CA ILE A 22 -1.33 15.20 17.03
C ILE A 22 -1.84 14.64 18.37
N ILE A 23 -1.51 13.39 18.67
CA ILE A 23 -1.97 12.72 19.89
C ILE A 23 -1.26 13.31 21.13
N ARG A 24 0.07 13.46 21.08
CA ARG A 24 0.87 13.98 22.23
C ARG A 24 0.53 15.42 22.59
N SER A 25 0.06 16.23 21.65
CA SER A 25 -0.34 17.62 21.91
C SER A 25 -1.50 17.74 22.90
N VAL A 26 -2.33 16.69 23.03
CA VAL A 26 -3.49 16.67 23.94
C VAL A 26 -3.28 15.65 25.08
N PHE A 27 -2.62 14.52 24.80
CA PHE A 27 -2.46 13.42 25.75
C PHE A 27 -0.99 13.20 26.09
N VAL A 28 -0.45 14.05 26.96
CA VAL A 28 0.98 14.05 27.32
C VAL A 28 1.39 12.75 28.01
N ASP A 29 0.55 12.18 28.86
CA ASP A 29 0.89 11.00 29.68
C ASP A 29 0.43 9.66 29.08
N LEU A 30 -0.29 9.69 27.95
CA LEU A 30 -0.80 8.49 27.32
C LEU A 30 0.36 7.70 26.68
N GLU A 31 0.44 6.40 26.97
CA GLU A 31 1.42 5.53 26.35
C GLU A 31 1.08 5.40 24.86
N ILE A 32 2.08 5.67 24.00
CA ILE A 32 1.95 5.52 22.54
C ILE A 32 3.00 4.52 22.09
N LYS A 33 2.56 3.45 21.45
CA LYS A 33 3.44 2.43 20.85
C LYS A 33 3.41 2.54 19.34
N LEU A 34 4.59 2.69 18.75
CA LEU A 34 4.81 2.65 17.31
C LEU A 34 5.06 1.19 16.91
N ILE A 35 4.19 0.62 16.08
CA ILE A 35 4.26 -0.79 15.67
C ILE A 35 4.51 -0.85 14.17
N TYR A 36 5.60 -1.47 13.77
CA TYR A 36 5.84 -1.74 12.36
C TYR A 36 4.75 -2.67 11.82
N LEU A 37 4.10 -2.27 10.73
CA LEU A 37 3.00 -3.01 10.13
C LEU A 37 3.53 -4.25 9.40
N SER A 38 3.57 -5.40 10.08
CA SER A 38 3.76 -6.68 9.41
C SER A 38 2.58 -6.92 8.47
N LYS A 39 2.82 -7.30 7.21
CA LYS A 39 1.82 -7.44 6.13
C LYS A 39 0.84 -8.63 6.35
N GLY A 40 0.12 -8.63 7.47
CA GLY A 40 -0.88 -9.64 7.86
C GLY A 40 -0.34 -10.85 8.64
N LEU A 41 0.93 -10.85 9.04
CA LEU A 41 1.53 -11.96 9.80
C LEU A 41 1.47 -11.70 11.30
N GLY A 42 1.01 -12.71 12.04
CA GLY A 42 1.09 -12.76 13.50
C GLY A 42 -0.05 -12.12 14.28
N TYR A 43 -1.00 -11.50 13.58
CA TYR A 43 -2.19 -10.96 14.22
C TYR A 43 -3.10 -12.08 14.69
N VAL A 44 -3.91 -11.79 15.71
CA VAL A 44 -4.88 -12.74 16.22
C VAL A 44 -5.97 -12.98 15.16
N ASP A 45 -6.19 -14.24 14.80
CA ASP A 45 -7.20 -14.62 13.83
C ASP A 45 -8.61 -14.15 14.25
N GLY A 46 -9.33 -13.55 13.30
CA GLY A 46 -10.67 -13.00 13.53
C GLY A 46 -10.73 -11.73 14.41
N SER A 47 -9.59 -11.22 14.90
CA SER A 47 -9.55 -9.92 15.58
C SER A 47 -9.94 -8.79 14.64
N LEU A 48 -10.44 -7.68 15.19
CA LEU A 48 -10.78 -6.49 14.38
C LEU A 48 -9.57 -5.99 13.57
N VAL A 49 -8.35 -6.05 14.13
CA VAL A 49 -7.11 -5.67 13.43
C VAL A 49 -6.81 -6.61 12.27
N SER A 50 -6.82 -7.93 12.48
CA SER A 50 -6.52 -8.88 11.40
C SER A 50 -7.56 -8.82 10.28
N ARG A 51 -8.83 -8.53 10.61
CA ARG A 51 -9.88 -8.29 9.62
C ARG A 51 -9.61 -7.07 8.75
N ILE A 52 -9.17 -5.94 9.32
CA ILE A 52 -8.75 -4.77 8.51
C ILE A 52 -7.67 -5.19 7.51
N LEU A 53 -6.63 -5.86 8.01
CA LEU A 53 -5.47 -6.25 7.22
C LEU A 53 -5.76 -7.28 6.14
N LYS A 54 -6.86 -8.04 6.27
CA LYS A 54 -7.37 -8.93 5.22
C LYS A 54 -7.78 -8.17 3.97
N PHE A 55 -8.38 -6.99 4.13
CA PHE A 55 -8.80 -6.15 3.01
C PHE A 55 -7.61 -5.37 2.46
N LYS A 56 -6.89 -4.66 3.33
CA LYS A 56 -5.91 -3.67 2.93
C LYS A 56 -4.85 -3.50 4.02
N ASN A 57 -3.59 -3.34 3.61
CA ASN A 57 -2.56 -2.83 4.51
C ASN A 57 -2.64 -1.31 4.41
N PRO A 58 -3.00 -0.59 5.48
CA PRO A 58 -3.07 0.85 5.44
C PRO A 58 -1.72 1.49 5.74
N ASP A 59 -1.55 2.76 5.37
CA ASP A 59 -0.33 3.50 5.67
C ASP A 59 -0.20 3.70 7.19
N ILE A 60 -1.33 4.01 7.86
CA ILE A 60 -1.44 4.05 9.31
C ILE A 60 -2.73 3.35 9.77
N LEU A 61 -2.62 2.55 10.83
CA LEU A 61 -3.76 2.07 11.63
C LEU A 61 -3.56 2.51 13.08
N ILE A 62 -4.56 3.20 13.63
CA ILE A 62 -4.57 3.61 15.05
C ILE A 62 -5.54 2.71 15.81
N SER A 63 -5.11 2.14 16.93
CA SER A 63 -5.98 1.42 17.86
C SER A 63 -5.77 1.88 19.31
N TYR A 64 -6.80 1.66 20.12
CA TYR A 64 -6.74 1.83 21.57
C TYR A 64 -6.77 0.46 22.23
N VAL A 65 -5.93 0.27 23.24
CA VAL A 65 -5.84 -0.95 24.00
C VAL A 65 -6.10 -0.68 25.47
N SER A 66 -6.99 -1.49 26.03
CA SER A 66 -7.34 -1.53 27.44
C SER A 66 -7.39 -3.00 27.84
N ASP A 67 -6.55 -3.37 28.81
CA ASP A 67 -6.35 -4.75 29.25
C ASP A 67 -5.96 -5.70 28.08
N GLU A 68 -6.76 -6.75 27.86
CA GLU A 68 -6.56 -7.78 26.81
C GLU A 68 -7.35 -7.49 25.53
N GLU A 69 -7.90 -6.28 25.41
CA GLU A 69 -8.75 -5.93 24.28
C GLU A 69 -8.24 -4.73 23.48
N GLU A 70 -8.28 -4.84 22.16
CA GLU A 70 -7.84 -3.85 21.19
C GLU A 70 -9.00 -3.39 20.29
N THR A 71 -9.25 -2.08 20.29
CA THR A 71 -10.30 -1.44 19.48
C THR A 71 -9.65 -0.54 18.42
N PRO A 72 -9.74 -0.90 17.13
CA PRO A 72 -9.33 -0.02 16.05
C PRO A 72 -10.12 1.28 16.05
N LEU A 73 -9.43 2.40 15.83
CA LEU A 73 -10.00 3.74 15.79
C LEU A 73 -10.00 4.30 14.37
N PHE A 74 -8.87 4.13 13.67
CA PHE A 74 -8.66 4.72 12.34
C PHE A 74 -7.89 3.81 11.42
N VAL A 75 -8.34 3.74 10.17
CA VAL A 75 -7.55 3.35 9.00
C VAL A 75 -7.27 4.62 8.21
N ILE A 76 -6.00 4.95 7.99
CA ILE A 76 -5.58 6.19 7.33
C ILE A 76 -4.75 5.85 6.10
N GLU A 77 -5.10 6.48 4.97
CA GLU A 77 -4.34 6.43 3.73
C GLU A 77 -3.94 7.84 3.26
N PHE A 78 -2.67 7.99 2.89
CA PHE A 78 -2.07 9.14 2.25
C PHE A 78 -1.97 8.88 0.74
N SER A 79 -2.26 9.90 -0.07
CA SER A 79 -2.17 9.75 -1.51
C SER A 79 -1.88 11.07 -2.19
N GLU A 80 -0.94 11.07 -3.12
CA GLU A 80 -0.62 12.21 -3.99
C GLU A 80 -1.17 12.05 -5.42
N ALA A 81 -1.94 10.97 -5.64
CA ALA A 81 -2.51 10.64 -6.94
C ALA A 81 -3.52 11.71 -7.41
N VAL A 82 -3.68 11.81 -8.74
CA VAL A 82 -4.74 12.63 -9.34
C VAL A 82 -6.12 12.09 -8.99
N THR A 83 -7.09 12.98 -8.83
CA THR A 83 -8.46 12.67 -8.46
C THR A 83 -9.20 12.10 -9.68
N THR A 84 -9.23 10.77 -9.81
CA THR A 84 -9.90 10.05 -10.91
C THR A 84 -10.65 8.84 -10.39
N GLU A 85 -11.66 8.36 -11.14
CA GLU A 85 -12.42 7.13 -10.79
C GLU A 85 -11.48 5.96 -10.40
N ASP A 86 -10.49 5.66 -11.24
CA ASP A 86 -9.58 4.53 -11.00
C ASP A 86 -8.82 4.67 -9.67
N HIS A 87 -8.32 5.86 -9.34
CA HIS A 87 -7.56 6.07 -8.10
C HIS A 87 -8.46 6.11 -6.86
N GLU A 88 -9.68 6.63 -6.97
CA GLU A 88 -10.64 6.60 -5.86
C GLU A 88 -11.12 5.17 -5.58
N LEU A 89 -11.53 4.46 -6.64
CA LEU A 89 -12.11 3.12 -6.50
C LEU A 89 -11.07 2.06 -6.18
N GLN A 90 -9.80 2.23 -6.57
CA GLN A 90 -8.70 1.35 -6.15
C GLN A 90 -8.59 1.19 -4.63
N ARG A 91 -9.00 2.23 -3.87
CA ARG A 91 -8.91 2.26 -2.41
C ARG A 91 -10.18 1.79 -1.72
N PHE A 92 -11.20 1.36 -2.46
CA PHE A 92 -12.49 0.99 -1.88
C PHE A 92 -12.37 -0.17 -0.86
N ASP A 93 -11.36 -1.03 -1.02
CA ASP A 93 -11.01 -2.07 -0.07
C ASP A 93 -10.57 -1.51 1.30
N GLY A 94 -9.91 -0.36 1.36
CA GLY A 94 -9.57 0.34 2.61
C GLY A 94 -10.80 0.76 3.42
N TYR A 95 -11.85 1.27 2.74
CA TYR A 95 -13.12 1.61 3.38
C TYR A 95 -13.78 0.36 3.99
N LEU A 96 -13.79 -0.75 3.25
CA LEU A 96 -14.34 -2.01 3.74
C LEU A 96 -13.50 -2.63 4.86
N GLY A 97 -12.17 -2.45 4.82
CA GLY A 97 -11.29 -2.75 5.94
C GLY A 97 -11.73 -2.02 7.20
N ALA A 98 -11.99 -0.72 7.10
CA ALA A 98 -12.48 0.08 8.23
C ALA A 98 -13.89 -0.36 8.71
N VAL A 99 -14.79 -0.73 7.78
CA VAL A 99 -16.10 -1.33 8.12
C VAL A 99 -15.91 -2.65 8.89
N ALA A 100 -15.04 -3.54 8.41
CA ALA A 100 -14.74 -4.81 9.06
C ALA A 100 -14.08 -4.63 10.45
N GLY A 101 -13.24 -3.60 10.58
CA GLY A 101 -12.62 -3.16 11.82
C GLY A 101 -13.52 -2.33 12.75
N LYS A 102 -14.73 -1.96 12.29
CA LYS A 102 -15.68 -1.08 12.98
C LYS A 102 -15.07 0.28 13.39
N CYS A 103 -14.19 0.81 12.55
CA CYS A 103 -13.43 2.03 12.81
C CYS A 103 -13.56 3.05 11.66
N PHE A 104 -13.10 4.29 11.86
CA PHE A 104 -13.21 5.29 10.80
C PHE A 104 -12.16 5.06 9.71
N TYR A 105 -12.54 5.29 8.45
CA TYR A 105 -11.60 5.43 7.34
C TYR A 105 -11.29 6.91 7.11
N VAL A 106 -10.02 7.24 6.91
CA VAL A 106 -9.56 8.59 6.60
C VAL A 106 -8.64 8.54 5.39
N LYS A 107 -8.93 9.40 4.41
CA LYS A 107 -8.03 9.66 3.30
C LYS A 107 -7.45 11.07 3.42
N ILE A 108 -6.16 11.20 3.20
CA ILE A 108 -5.47 12.48 3.08
C ILE A 108 -4.88 12.56 1.67
N SER A 109 -5.48 13.38 0.81
CA SER A 109 -5.06 13.49 -0.59
C SER A 109 -5.44 14.83 -1.20
N PRO A 110 -4.74 15.30 -2.26
CA PRO A 110 -5.09 16.54 -2.93
C PRO A 110 -6.35 16.38 -3.78
N PHE A 111 -6.97 17.51 -4.10
CA PHE A 111 -7.88 17.64 -5.25
C PHE A 111 -7.08 18.03 -6.48
N LYS A 112 -6.45 17.04 -7.12
CA LYS A 112 -5.52 17.27 -8.23
C LYS A 112 -6.13 16.81 -9.55
N GLU A 113 -6.26 17.73 -10.49
CA GLU A 113 -6.72 17.42 -11.84
C GLU A 113 -5.63 16.76 -12.69
N SER A 114 -6.03 15.82 -13.55
CA SER A 114 -5.11 15.23 -14.53
C SER A 114 -4.70 16.27 -15.56
N GLN A 115 -3.39 16.51 -15.67
CA GLN A 115 -2.80 17.33 -16.73
C GLN A 115 -2.75 16.61 -18.09
N SER A 116 -3.17 15.34 -18.17
CA SER A 116 -3.14 14.51 -19.38
C SER A 116 -4.55 14.29 -19.96
N ARG A 117 -4.66 14.26 -21.30
CA ARG A 117 -5.91 13.96 -22.03
C ARG A 117 -6.45 12.53 -21.82
N HIS A 118 -5.65 11.62 -21.27
CA HIS A 118 -6.00 10.20 -21.07
C HIS A 118 -6.22 9.81 -19.59
N GLY A 119 -6.32 10.80 -18.70
CA GLY A 119 -6.37 10.62 -17.26
C GLY A 119 -7.73 10.22 -16.71
N GLY A 120 -8.10 8.95 -16.87
CA GLY A 120 -9.29 8.37 -16.22
C GLY A 120 -10.62 9.06 -16.54
N ASN A 121 -11.70 8.62 -15.89
CA ASN A 121 -12.98 9.32 -15.93
C ASN A 121 -12.97 10.46 -14.90
N THR A 122 -12.80 11.70 -15.36
CA THR A 122 -12.83 12.90 -14.50
C THR A 122 -14.25 13.38 -14.18
N GLY A 123 -15.26 12.84 -14.87
CA GLY A 123 -16.68 13.13 -14.59
C GLY A 123 -17.28 12.25 -13.49
N PHE A 124 -16.49 11.37 -12.88
CA PHE A 124 -16.90 10.54 -11.74
C PHE A 124 -17.00 11.40 -10.47
N ASP A 125 -18.12 11.27 -9.74
CA ASP A 125 -18.26 11.93 -8.44
C ASP A 125 -17.43 11.19 -7.39
N THR A 126 -16.24 11.73 -7.11
CA THR A 126 -15.33 11.18 -6.09
C THR A 126 -15.88 11.17 -4.68
N PHE A 127 -17.02 11.83 -4.43
CA PHE A 127 -17.75 11.74 -3.17
C PHE A 127 -18.61 10.47 -3.04
N GLU A 128 -18.98 9.85 -4.17
CA GLU A 128 -19.89 8.71 -4.23
C GLU A 128 -19.44 7.51 -3.36
N PRO A 129 -18.15 7.11 -3.34
CA PRO A 129 -17.67 6.04 -2.47
C PRO A 129 -17.93 6.29 -0.98
N TYR A 130 -17.71 7.52 -0.51
CA TYR A 130 -17.93 7.89 0.89
C TYR A 130 -19.42 7.81 1.25
N ALA A 131 -20.27 8.36 0.39
CA ALA A 131 -21.73 8.32 0.58
C ALA A 131 -22.27 6.89 0.56
N LEU A 132 -21.75 6.04 -0.32
CA LEU A 132 -22.10 4.62 -0.40
C LEU A 132 -21.80 3.89 0.90
N ILE A 133 -20.59 4.04 1.43
CA ILE A 133 -20.18 3.40 2.70
C ILE A 133 -21.07 3.87 3.85
N TYR A 134 -21.29 5.18 3.97
CA TYR A 134 -22.12 5.74 5.03
C TYR A 134 -23.56 5.21 4.97
N LYS A 135 -24.17 5.17 3.78
CA LYS A 135 -25.56 4.71 3.60
C LYS A 135 -25.73 3.22 3.79
N LYS A 136 -24.74 2.40 3.41
CA LYS A 136 -24.80 0.94 3.54
C LYS A 136 -24.46 0.46 4.94
N PHE A 137 -23.53 1.12 5.63
CA PHE A 137 -22.95 0.61 6.88
C PHE A 137 -23.11 1.54 8.09
N GLY A 138 -23.63 2.77 7.91
CA GLY A 138 -23.77 3.75 8.99
C GLY A 138 -22.44 4.23 9.57
N LEU A 139 -21.35 4.05 8.83
CA LEU A 139 -19.99 4.37 9.25
C LEU A 139 -19.42 5.46 8.33
N PRO A 140 -19.24 6.69 8.81
CA PRO A 140 -18.69 7.74 7.96
C PRO A 140 -17.20 7.51 7.70
N SER A 141 -16.80 7.87 6.49
CA SER A 141 -15.41 7.95 6.06
C SER A 141 -15.09 9.40 5.76
N PHE A 142 -13.85 9.84 6.01
CA PHE A 142 -13.46 11.24 5.92
C PHE A 142 -12.38 11.43 4.85
N HIS A 143 -12.46 12.55 4.14
CA HIS A 143 -11.41 13.03 3.26
C HIS A 143 -10.92 14.38 3.76
N PHE A 144 -9.62 14.49 3.98
CA PHE A 144 -8.95 15.75 4.23
C PHE A 144 -8.04 16.11 3.07
N GLU A 145 -8.08 17.38 2.67
CA GLU A 145 -7.28 17.87 1.57
C GLU A 145 -5.80 17.93 1.96
N TRP A 146 -4.96 17.30 1.13
CA TRP A 146 -3.53 17.58 1.11
C TRP A 146 -3.31 18.77 0.16
N PRO A 147 -3.00 19.97 0.67
CA PRO A 147 -2.93 21.16 -0.18
C PRO A 147 -1.83 21.03 -1.23
N LEU A 148 -2.05 21.66 -2.40
CA LEU A 148 -1.06 21.73 -3.48
C LEU A 148 -0.04 22.85 -3.25
N GLU A 149 1.23 22.57 -3.53
CA GLU A 149 2.29 23.59 -3.67
C GLU A 149 2.31 24.12 -5.11
N THR A 150 2.15 23.22 -6.07
CA THR A 150 1.99 23.53 -7.50
C THR A 150 0.87 22.64 -8.08
N PRO A 151 0.36 22.89 -9.30
CA PRO A 151 -0.60 22.00 -9.93
C PRO A 151 -0.12 20.53 -10.04
N ALA A 152 1.19 20.30 -9.98
CA ALA A 152 1.80 18.97 -10.06
C ALA A 152 2.20 18.38 -8.69
N PHE A 153 2.40 19.19 -7.65
CA PHE A 153 3.02 18.74 -6.39
C PHE A 153 2.21 19.18 -5.18
N VAL A 154 2.09 18.29 -4.21
CA VAL A 154 1.52 18.60 -2.90
C VAL A 154 2.49 19.46 -2.08
N LYS A 155 1.95 20.32 -1.23
CA LYS A 155 2.72 21.06 -0.22
C LYS A 155 3.11 20.10 0.90
N ARG A 156 4.38 20.10 1.29
CA ARG A 156 4.93 19.20 2.30
C ARG A 156 5.32 19.94 3.56
N ASP A 157 5.50 19.19 4.65
CA ASP A 157 6.28 19.69 5.77
C ASP A 157 7.74 19.89 5.32
N PRO A 158 8.37 21.05 5.62
CA PRO A 158 9.72 21.36 5.16
C PRO A 158 10.80 20.50 5.84
N GLU A 159 10.51 19.93 7.01
CA GLU A 159 11.41 19.03 7.70
C GLU A 159 11.10 17.57 7.38
N TYR A 160 9.83 17.18 7.25
CA TYR A 160 9.39 15.79 7.09
C TYR A 160 8.63 15.57 5.78
N PHE A 161 9.34 15.22 4.72
CA PHE A 161 8.83 15.32 3.34
C PHE A 161 7.66 14.36 3.03
N SER A 162 7.55 13.21 3.70
CA SER A 162 6.39 12.31 3.55
C SER A 162 5.11 12.83 4.24
N CYS A 163 5.21 13.91 5.02
CA CYS A 163 4.10 14.46 5.81
C CYS A 163 3.44 15.66 5.10
N PRO A 164 2.10 15.75 5.15
CA PRO A 164 1.40 16.97 4.80
C PRO A 164 1.65 18.06 5.88
N PRO A 165 1.38 19.34 5.55
CA PRO A 165 1.27 20.38 6.58
C PRO A 165 0.13 20.05 7.56
N PRO A 166 0.13 20.63 8.78
CA PRO A 166 -0.91 20.37 9.77
C PRO A 166 -2.33 20.63 9.26
N ILE A 167 -3.22 19.64 9.45
CA ILE A 167 -4.64 19.73 9.09
C ILE A 167 -5.48 19.75 10.38
N HIS A 168 -6.03 20.92 10.73
CA HIS A 168 -6.73 21.11 12.01
C HIS A 168 -7.97 20.23 12.18
N ASP A 169 -8.80 20.06 11.15
CA ASP A 169 -10.01 19.22 11.27
C ASP A 169 -9.68 17.73 11.41
N PHE A 170 -8.56 17.29 10.81
CA PHE A 170 -8.05 15.94 10.99
C PHE A 170 -7.51 15.72 12.41
N ALA A 171 -6.75 16.69 12.93
CA ALA A 171 -6.30 16.66 14.31
C ALA A 171 -7.49 16.61 15.29
N TYR A 172 -8.52 17.44 15.07
CA TYR A 172 -9.75 17.43 15.84
C TYR A 172 -10.46 16.07 15.80
N LEU A 173 -10.57 15.44 14.61
CA LEU A 173 -11.15 14.11 14.48
C LEU A 173 -10.40 13.07 15.34
N ILE A 174 -9.07 13.06 15.27
CA ILE A 174 -8.24 12.13 16.07
C ILE A 174 -8.43 12.39 17.57
N THR A 175 -8.29 13.64 18.01
CA THR A 175 -8.28 13.98 19.44
C THR A 175 -9.63 13.73 20.09
N GLU A 176 -10.75 14.13 19.46
CA GLU A 176 -12.10 13.86 19.99
C GLU A 176 -12.42 12.36 20.04
N THR A 177 -11.95 11.59 19.06
CA THR A 177 -12.15 10.14 19.05
C THR A 177 -11.40 9.46 20.19
N ILE A 178 -10.13 9.85 20.40
CA ILE A 178 -9.31 9.32 21.51
C ILE A 178 -9.87 9.77 22.86
N MET A 179 -10.30 11.04 23.00
CA MET A 179 -10.94 11.54 24.21
C MET A 179 -12.20 10.73 24.54
N CYS A 180 -13.05 10.45 23.54
CA CYS A 180 -14.28 9.68 23.71
C CYS A 180 -14.01 8.28 24.25
N ILE A 181 -13.05 7.54 23.66
CA ILE A 181 -12.77 6.17 24.08
C ILE A 181 -12.03 6.10 25.42
N ILE A 182 -11.15 7.04 25.73
CA ILE A 182 -10.48 7.08 27.04
C ILE A 182 -11.47 7.33 28.17
N SER A 183 -12.49 8.16 27.91
CA SER A 183 -13.50 8.56 28.88
C SER A 183 -14.47 7.42 29.23
N ASP A 184 -14.85 6.58 28.27
CA ASP A 184 -15.84 5.51 28.45
C ASP A 184 -15.68 4.41 27.38
N ASP A 185 -14.63 3.59 27.50
CA ASP A 185 -14.33 2.52 26.55
C ASP A 185 -15.36 1.39 26.60
N GLU A 186 -15.94 1.08 27.77
CA GLU A 186 -17.03 0.11 27.90
C GLU A 186 -18.26 0.52 27.06
N LYS A 187 -18.69 1.78 27.13
CA LYS A 187 -19.77 2.28 26.28
C LYS A 187 -19.41 2.22 24.81
N VAL A 188 -18.19 2.58 24.43
CA VAL A 188 -17.73 2.50 23.03
C VAL A 188 -17.79 1.06 22.53
N ARG A 189 -17.37 0.07 23.33
CA ARG A 189 -17.45 -1.36 22.96
C ARG A 189 -18.89 -1.85 22.85
N ARG A 190 -19.76 -1.43 23.76
CA ARG A 190 -21.18 -1.84 23.77
C ARG A 190 -21.99 -1.21 22.65
N VAL A 191 -21.82 0.08 22.41
CA VAL A 191 -22.66 0.87 21.48
C VAL A 191 -22.02 0.98 20.09
N GLY A 192 -20.70 0.93 20.01
CA GLY A 192 -19.90 1.12 18.81
C GLY A 192 -19.23 2.50 18.75
N LEU A 193 -18.04 2.54 18.15
CA LEU A 193 -17.21 3.75 18.00
C LEU A 193 -17.98 4.89 17.33
N SER A 194 -18.49 4.66 16.12
CA SER A 194 -19.21 5.67 15.33
C SER A 194 -20.35 6.33 16.11
N LYS A 195 -21.22 5.53 16.74
CA LYS A 195 -22.37 6.04 17.52
C LYS A 195 -21.95 6.84 18.75
N SER A 196 -20.80 6.51 19.35
CA SER A 196 -20.30 7.19 20.54
C SER A 196 -19.61 8.52 20.21
N VAL A 197 -18.87 8.54 19.10
CA VAL A 197 -17.99 9.65 18.73
C VAL A 197 -18.72 10.72 17.89
N LEU A 198 -19.63 10.33 16.99
CA LEU A 198 -20.28 11.29 16.08
C LEU A 198 -20.99 12.47 16.77
N PRO A 199 -21.69 12.30 17.91
CA PRO A 199 -22.28 13.43 18.63
C PRO A 199 -21.27 14.48 19.11
N LEU A 200 -20.00 14.12 19.27
CA LEU A 200 -18.91 15.05 19.62
C LEU A 200 -18.38 15.74 18.36
N LEU A 201 -18.27 15.00 17.25
CA LEU A 201 -17.70 15.51 16.01
C LEU A 201 -18.55 16.58 15.33
N ILE A 202 -19.88 16.53 15.48
CA ILE A 202 -20.80 17.51 14.87
C ILE A 202 -20.61 18.96 15.38
N LYS A 203 -19.86 19.15 16.48
CA LYS A 203 -19.48 20.48 16.98
C LYS A 203 -18.50 21.19 16.03
N ASN A 204 -17.71 20.43 15.26
CA ASN A 204 -16.88 20.98 14.20
C ASN A 204 -17.73 21.21 12.94
N LYS A 205 -17.75 22.45 12.46
CA LYS A 205 -18.58 22.88 11.32
C LYS A 205 -18.26 22.10 10.04
N ASN A 206 -16.98 21.92 9.73
CA ASN A 206 -16.55 21.28 8.48
C ASN A 206 -16.91 19.79 8.49
N ILE A 207 -16.70 19.10 9.62
CA ILE A 207 -17.11 17.72 9.80
C ILE A 207 -18.64 17.58 9.74
N ASN A 208 -19.39 18.48 10.39
CA ASN A 208 -20.85 18.44 10.33
C ASN A 208 -21.37 18.65 8.89
N THR A 209 -20.80 19.59 8.13
CA THR A 209 -21.12 19.79 6.72
C THR A 209 -20.82 18.54 5.89
N TRP A 210 -19.67 17.88 6.13
CA TRP A 210 -19.32 16.62 5.48
C TRP A 210 -20.35 15.51 5.76
N LEU A 211 -20.70 15.30 7.03
CA LEU A 211 -21.69 14.30 7.46
C LEU A 211 -23.09 14.58 6.86
N LEU A 212 -23.51 15.85 6.83
CA LEU A 212 -24.77 16.24 6.21
C LEU A 212 -24.75 15.90 4.71
N ARG A 213 -23.67 16.23 4.00
CA ARG A 213 -23.50 15.91 2.58
C ARG A 213 -23.56 14.39 2.35
N LEU A 214 -22.93 13.57 3.20
CA LEU A 214 -23.02 12.11 3.10
C LEU A 214 -24.46 11.62 3.23
N SER A 215 -25.20 12.18 4.18
CA SER A 215 -26.59 11.77 4.44
C SER A 215 -27.54 12.14 3.29
N THR A 216 -27.36 13.32 2.69
CA THR A 216 -28.28 13.86 1.67
C THR A 216 -27.91 13.47 0.24
N HIS A 217 -26.69 12.99 -0.01
CA HIS A 217 -26.26 12.56 -1.35
C HIS A 217 -27.13 11.43 -1.91
N ILE A 218 -27.46 11.44 -3.20
CA ILE A 218 -28.34 10.45 -3.82
C ILE A 218 -27.52 9.54 -4.72
N LEU A 219 -27.62 8.23 -4.49
CA LEU A 219 -26.97 7.19 -5.28
C LEU A 219 -27.96 6.66 -6.33
N PHE A 220 -27.86 7.14 -7.57
CA PHE A 220 -28.77 6.72 -8.65
C PHE A 220 -28.37 5.37 -9.23
N ASP A 221 -29.25 4.37 -9.27
CA ASP A 221 -28.95 3.12 -10.00
C ASP A 221 -28.92 3.40 -11.50
N ASN A 222 -27.71 3.48 -12.06
CA ASN A 222 -27.44 3.62 -13.49
C ASN A 222 -26.82 2.34 -14.08
N SER A 223 -26.99 1.17 -13.44
CA SER A 223 -26.32 -0.07 -13.85
C SER A 223 -26.58 -0.43 -15.31
N SER A 224 -27.81 -0.21 -15.80
CA SER A 224 -28.21 -0.51 -17.18
C SER A 224 -27.50 0.33 -18.25
N SER A 225 -26.93 1.48 -17.85
CA SER A 225 -26.17 2.37 -18.75
C SER A 225 -24.68 2.04 -18.84
N LEU A 226 -24.18 1.13 -17.99
CA LEU A 226 -22.75 0.83 -17.90
C LEU A 226 -22.25 0.05 -19.13
N ARG A 227 -21.37 0.68 -19.90
CA ARG A 227 -20.83 0.15 -21.17
C ARG A 227 -19.34 0.45 -21.36
N SER A 228 -18.54 0.34 -20.31
CA SER A 228 -17.09 0.54 -20.41
C SER A 228 -16.37 -0.77 -20.77
N SER A 229 -15.10 -0.67 -21.14
CA SER A 229 -14.25 -1.85 -21.39
C SER A 229 -13.99 -2.67 -20.11
N ARG A 230 -14.09 -2.03 -18.94
CA ARG A 230 -13.85 -2.64 -17.63
C ARG A 230 -15.12 -3.18 -16.98
N LEU A 231 -16.25 -2.50 -17.16
CA LEU A 231 -17.54 -2.90 -16.60
C LEU A 231 -18.66 -2.70 -17.62
N LYS A 232 -19.42 -3.77 -17.86
CA LYS A 232 -20.56 -3.76 -18.77
C LYS A 232 -21.75 -4.46 -18.13
N TRP A 233 -22.93 -3.87 -18.26
CA TRP A 233 -24.18 -4.55 -17.99
C TRP A 233 -24.59 -5.46 -19.15
N LEU A 234 -24.91 -6.71 -18.84
CA LEU A 234 -25.45 -7.67 -19.79
C LEU A 234 -26.93 -7.86 -19.51
N GLU A 235 -27.77 -7.22 -20.33
CA GLU A 235 -29.24 -7.19 -20.13
C GLU A 235 -29.88 -8.59 -20.15
N GLY A 236 -29.41 -9.45 -21.06
CA GLY A 236 -29.96 -10.80 -21.22
C GLY A 236 -29.74 -11.67 -19.98
N GLU A 237 -28.54 -11.61 -19.40
CA GLU A 237 -28.15 -12.37 -18.22
C GLU A 237 -28.48 -11.65 -16.91
N LYS A 238 -28.80 -10.36 -16.96
CA LYS A 238 -28.99 -9.47 -15.80
C LYS A 238 -27.79 -9.47 -14.84
N VAL A 239 -26.58 -9.43 -15.40
CA VAL A 239 -25.32 -9.42 -14.64
C VAL A 239 -24.41 -8.28 -15.05
N LEU A 240 -23.55 -7.87 -14.13
CA LEU A 240 -22.42 -7.01 -14.42
C LEU A 240 -21.21 -7.87 -14.79
N LEU A 241 -20.68 -7.68 -16.00
CA LEU A 241 -19.44 -8.30 -16.45
C LEU A 241 -18.26 -7.38 -16.11
N PHE A 242 -17.42 -7.80 -15.18
CA PHE A 242 -16.26 -7.03 -14.68
C PHE A 242 -14.94 -7.62 -15.17
N LYS A 243 -14.10 -6.81 -15.82
CA LYS A 243 -12.83 -7.25 -16.42
C LYS A 243 -11.63 -6.91 -15.54
N PHE A 244 -10.80 -7.91 -15.26
CA PHE A 244 -9.46 -7.75 -14.71
C PHE A 244 -8.44 -7.66 -15.87
N ASN A 245 -7.60 -6.62 -15.86
CA ASN A 245 -6.62 -6.40 -16.94
C ASN A 245 -5.21 -6.95 -16.63
N ARG A 246 -4.93 -7.24 -15.37
CA ARG A 246 -3.60 -7.57 -14.83
C ARG A 246 -3.69 -8.78 -13.89
N MET A 247 -2.55 -9.32 -13.48
CA MET A 247 -2.47 -10.40 -12.49
C MET A 247 -1.60 -10.04 -11.28
N GLY A 248 -1.65 -10.87 -10.24
CA GLY A 248 -0.89 -10.70 -9.00
C GLY A 248 -1.08 -9.34 -8.35
N HIS A 249 0.01 -8.76 -7.82
CA HIS A 249 -0.02 -7.44 -7.17
C HIS A 249 -0.47 -6.30 -8.09
N ALA A 250 -0.37 -6.47 -9.41
CA ALA A 250 -0.79 -5.44 -10.35
C ALA A 250 -2.31 -5.31 -10.50
N MET A 251 -3.11 -6.21 -9.89
CA MET A 251 -4.58 -6.19 -9.82
C MET A 251 -5.15 -5.23 -8.78
N ASP A 252 -4.29 -4.54 -8.02
CA ASP A 252 -4.72 -3.64 -6.95
C ASP A 252 -5.81 -2.62 -7.36
N PRO A 253 -5.78 -2.00 -8.56
CA PRO A 253 -6.87 -1.14 -9.02
C PRO A 253 -8.21 -1.88 -9.13
N GLU A 254 -8.25 -3.00 -9.86
CA GLU A 254 -9.48 -3.75 -10.06
C GLU A 254 -9.99 -4.42 -8.77
N ARG A 255 -9.09 -4.71 -7.81
CA ARG A 255 -9.46 -5.22 -6.48
C ARG A 255 -10.38 -4.27 -5.73
N GLY A 256 -10.07 -2.98 -5.67
CA GLY A 256 -10.95 -2.00 -5.03
C GLY A 256 -12.24 -1.78 -5.83
N MET A 257 -12.15 -1.71 -7.16
CA MET A 257 -13.31 -1.47 -8.02
C MET A 257 -14.39 -2.55 -7.92
N ILE A 258 -14.03 -3.84 -7.87
CA ILE A 258 -15.04 -4.91 -7.79
C ILE A 258 -15.84 -4.84 -6.48
N TRP A 259 -15.19 -4.46 -5.37
CA TRP A 259 -15.86 -4.20 -4.10
C TRP A 259 -16.85 -3.05 -4.23
N TYR A 260 -16.43 -1.92 -4.83
CA TYR A 260 -17.30 -0.77 -5.05
C TYR A 260 -18.55 -1.18 -5.82
N TYR A 261 -18.38 -1.81 -6.98
CA TYR A 261 -19.51 -2.16 -7.85
C TYR A 261 -20.46 -3.17 -7.22
N ARG A 262 -19.94 -4.11 -6.41
CA ARG A 262 -20.77 -5.06 -5.66
C ARG A 262 -21.74 -4.35 -4.73
N TYR A 263 -21.25 -3.42 -3.91
CA TYR A 263 -22.10 -2.69 -2.96
C TYR A 263 -22.94 -1.60 -3.62
N ARG A 264 -22.47 -1.07 -4.75
CA ARG A 264 -23.13 0.04 -5.43
C ARG A 264 -24.42 -0.35 -6.15
N TYR A 265 -24.43 -1.50 -6.83
CA TYR A 265 -25.51 -1.85 -7.76
C TYR A 265 -26.38 -3.03 -7.33
N ASP A 266 -25.98 -3.77 -6.29
CA ASP A 266 -26.70 -4.96 -5.81
C ASP A 266 -27.11 -5.92 -6.94
N LYS A 267 -26.23 -6.06 -7.95
CA LYS A 267 -26.38 -7.00 -9.06
C LYS A 267 -25.37 -8.14 -8.91
N PRO A 268 -25.66 -9.32 -9.47
CA PRO A 268 -24.65 -10.35 -9.63
C PRO A 268 -23.50 -9.84 -10.51
N ILE A 269 -22.27 -10.16 -10.12
CA ILE A 269 -21.07 -9.84 -10.89
C ILE A 269 -20.47 -11.15 -11.41
N ILE A 270 -20.12 -11.16 -12.69
CA ILE A 270 -19.27 -12.19 -13.29
C ILE A 270 -17.94 -11.53 -13.66
N SER A 271 -16.86 -12.06 -13.13
CA SER A 271 -15.52 -11.58 -13.46
C SER A 271 -15.08 -12.15 -14.81
N ARG A 272 -14.17 -11.46 -15.49
CA ARG A 272 -13.46 -12.02 -16.65
C ARG A 272 -12.00 -11.58 -16.70
N MET A 273 -11.18 -12.42 -17.32
CA MET A 273 -9.78 -12.17 -17.59
C MET A 273 -9.45 -12.66 -19.00
N ILE A 274 -8.76 -11.82 -19.78
CA ILE A 274 -8.44 -12.06 -21.20
C ILE A 274 -6.94 -12.35 -21.32
N PHE A 275 -6.59 -13.45 -21.99
CA PHE A 275 -5.22 -13.94 -22.13
C PHE A 275 -4.66 -13.84 -23.55
N PRO A 276 -3.35 -13.52 -23.68
CA PRO A 276 -2.46 -12.99 -22.65
C PRO A 276 -2.96 -11.63 -22.14
N SER A 277 -2.85 -11.42 -20.83
CA SER A 277 -3.11 -10.11 -20.23
C SER A 277 -2.05 -9.14 -20.75
N THR A 278 -2.48 -7.98 -21.25
CA THR A 278 -1.56 -6.94 -21.67
C THR A 278 -0.75 -6.46 -20.46
N GLY A 279 0.58 -6.63 -20.49
CA GLY A 279 1.50 -6.11 -19.48
C GLY A 279 2.04 -7.10 -18.46
N ASP A 280 1.74 -8.40 -18.56
CA ASP A 280 2.35 -9.43 -17.71
C ASP A 280 3.50 -10.15 -18.45
N GLU A 281 4.75 -9.80 -18.12
CA GLU A 281 5.96 -10.42 -18.70
C GLU A 281 6.03 -11.92 -18.43
N VAL A 282 5.42 -12.39 -17.33
CA VAL A 282 5.37 -13.79 -16.89
C VAL A 282 4.88 -14.73 -17.99
N PHE A 283 4.09 -14.23 -18.94
CA PHE A 283 3.45 -15.05 -19.98
C PHE A 283 3.92 -14.75 -21.40
N ASN A 284 4.86 -13.82 -21.60
CA ASN A 284 5.38 -13.52 -22.94
C ASN A 284 5.99 -14.75 -23.65
N ASN A 285 6.40 -15.76 -22.86
CA ASN A 285 7.03 -16.99 -23.35
C ASN A 285 6.16 -18.25 -23.20
N ILE A 286 4.93 -18.15 -22.69
CA ILE A 286 4.06 -19.32 -22.48
C ILE A 286 3.12 -19.51 -23.67
N LYS A 287 3.25 -20.65 -24.37
CA LYS A 287 2.29 -21.07 -25.41
C LYS A 287 1.04 -21.64 -24.73
N LEU A 288 -0.11 -20.99 -24.94
CA LEU A 288 -1.41 -21.45 -24.45
C LEU A 288 -2.09 -22.28 -25.55
N LEU A 289 -1.95 -23.61 -25.50
CA LEU A 289 -2.40 -24.52 -26.56
C LEU A 289 -3.79 -25.09 -26.28
N ASN A 290 -4.11 -25.34 -25.00
CA ASN A 290 -5.37 -25.95 -24.58
C ASN A 290 -5.96 -25.21 -23.36
N ASN A 291 -7.20 -25.55 -22.99
CA ASN A 291 -7.89 -24.89 -21.86
C ASN A 291 -7.18 -25.05 -20.51
N TYR A 292 -6.45 -26.16 -20.31
CA TYR A 292 -5.69 -26.37 -19.09
C TYR A 292 -4.53 -25.39 -18.96
N ASP A 293 -3.85 -25.04 -20.06
CA ASP A 293 -2.80 -24.02 -20.05
C ASP A 293 -3.35 -22.66 -19.58
N TYR A 294 -4.55 -22.28 -20.03
CA TYR A 294 -5.23 -21.06 -19.56
C TYR A 294 -5.55 -21.12 -18.05
N LEU A 295 -6.06 -22.25 -17.55
CA LEU A 295 -6.35 -22.42 -16.13
C LEU A 295 -5.08 -22.38 -15.28
N ARG A 296 -4.02 -23.05 -15.72
CA ARG A 296 -2.73 -23.08 -15.04
C ARG A 296 -2.10 -21.69 -14.99
N CYS A 297 -2.13 -20.96 -16.10
CA CYS A 297 -1.63 -19.59 -16.13
C CYS A 297 -2.42 -18.65 -15.22
N PHE A 298 -3.75 -18.78 -15.19
CA PHE A 298 -4.56 -18.07 -14.20
C PHE A 298 -4.17 -18.43 -12.77
N ALA A 299 -4.03 -19.72 -12.46
CA ALA A 299 -3.74 -20.17 -11.11
C ALA A 299 -2.35 -19.74 -10.61
N ILE A 300 -1.34 -19.77 -11.47
CA ILE A 300 0.01 -19.28 -11.18
C ILE A 300 0.03 -17.75 -11.07
N GLY A 301 -0.50 -17.06 -12.08
CA GLY A 301 -0.47 -15.58 -12.15
C GLY A 301 -1.23 -14.91 -11.02
N THR A 302 -2.28 -15.55 -10.49
CA THR A 302 -3.04 -15.05 -9.34
C THR A 302 -2.58 -15.62 -8.01
N GLY A 303 -1.68 -16.60 -7.99
CA GLY A 303 -1.27 -17.31 -6.77
C GLY A 303 -2.35 -18.22 -6.17
N LEU A 304 -3.35 -18.63 -6.95
CA LEU A 304 -4.42 -19.54 -6.52
C LEU A 304 -3.89 -20.93 -6.17
N ASP A 305 -2.84 -21.38 -6.86
CA ASP A 305 -2.20 -22.68 -6.62
C ASP A 305 -1.01 -22.59 -5.66
N LYS A 306 -1.09 -21.69 -4.67
CA LYS A 306 -0.09 -21.63 -3.60
C LYS A 306 -0.02 -22.98 -2.89
N ASP A 307 1.20 -23.49 -2.74
CA ASP A 307 1.50 -24.79 -2.13
C ASP A 307 0.83 -26.00 -2.85
N GLY A 308 0.44 -25.86 -4.12
CA GLY A 308 -0.12 -26.96 -4.93
C GLY A 308 -1.54 -27.39 -4.55
N LYS A 309 -2.24 -26.62 -3.71
CA LYS A 309 -3.58 -26.98 -3.19
C LYS A 309 -4.64 -27.01 -4.28
N PHE A 310 -4.59 -26.06 -5.22
CA PHE A 310 -5.57 -26.00 -6.30
C PHE A 310 -5.33 -27.12 -7.31
N SER A 311 -4.08 -27.39 -7.68
CA SER A 311 -3.71 -28.54 -8.50
C SER A 311 -4.15 -29.87 -7.88
N SER A 312 -3.98 -30.02 -6.57
CA SER A 312 -4.46 -31.21 -5.81
C SER A 312 -5.99 -31.36 -5.89
N PHE A 313 -6.72 -30.25 -5.78
CA PHE A 313 -8.18 -30.22 -5.98
C PHE A 313 -8.58 -30.64 -7.40
N LEU A 314 -7.91 -30.11 -8.43
CA LEU A 314 -8.18 -30.46 -9.83
C LEU A 314 -7.92 -31.96 -10.11
N ASN A 315 -6.84 -32.50 -9.56
CA ASN A 315 -6.50 -33.93 -9.63
C ASN A 315 -7.58 -34.80 -9.00
N LYS A 316 -8.02 -34.46 -7.78
CA LYS A 316 -9.07 -35.19 -7.07
C LYS A 316 -10.39 -35.22 -7.85
N LYS A 317 -10.71 -34.14 -8.58
CA LYS A 317 -11.90 -34.03 -9.44
C LYS A 317 -11.70 -34.64 -10.84
N LYS A 318 -10.53 -35.22 -11.15
CA LYS A 318 -10.15 -35.78 -12.47
C LYS A 318 -10.34 -34.80 -13.62
N ILE A 319 -10.09 -33.52 -13.35
CA ILE A 319 -10.24 -32.44 -14.33
C ILE A 319 -9.07 -32.44 -15.32
N LEU A 320 -7.88 -32.90 -14.90
CA LEU A 320 -6.67 -32.93 -15.73
C LEU A 320 -6.75 -33.90 -16.91
N ASP A 321 -7.66 -34.88 -16.86
CA ASP A 321 -7.79 -35.93 -17.87
C ASP A 321 -8.73 -35.54 -19.04
N ALA A 322 -9.35 -34.34 -19.00
CA ALA A 322 -10.45 -33.94 -19.89
C ALA A 322 -10.05 -32.92 -20.98
N THR A 323 -8.98 -33.19 -21.73
CA THR A 323 -8.26 -32.22 -22.59
C THR A 323 -8.99 -31.70 -23.83
N ASP A 324 -10.15 -32.25 -24.23
CA ASP A 324 -10.74 -32.01 -25.57
C ASP A 324 -12.05 -31.19 -25.62
N LYS A 325 -12.46 -30.50 -24.56
CA LYS A 325 -13.71 -29.68 -24.59
C LYS A 325 -13.47 -28.26 -25.11
N LEU A 326 -14.40 -27.73 -25.92
CA LEU A 326 -14.38 -26.34 -26.44
C LEU A 326 -14.36 -25.27 -25.34
N SER A 327 -14.94 -25.56 -24.17
CA SER A 327 -14.83 -24.77 -22.95
C SER A 327 -14.94 -25.68 -21.72
N MET A 328 -14.17 -25.38 -20.67
CA MET A 328 -14.18 -26.13 -19.42
C MET A 328 -14.96 -25.36 -18.34
N LYS A 329 -16.03 -25.95 -17.78
CA LYS A 329 -16.76 -25.40 -16.63
C LYS A 329 -16.37 -26.17 -15.37
N ILE A 330 -15.94 -25.46 -14.32
CA ILE A 330 -15.49 -26.04 -13.05
C ILE A 330 -16.23 -25.37 -11.89
N ASP A 331 -16.90 -26.19 -11.06
CA ASP A 331 -17.39 -25.75 -9.76
C ASP A 331 -16.27 -25.85 -8.72
N ILE A 332 -15.86 -24.71 -8.16
CA ILE A 332 -14.79 -24.61 -7.16
C ILE A 332 -15.32 -24.38 -5.74
N SER A 333 -16.62 -24.56 -5.50
CA SER A 333 -17.24 -24.30 -4.19
C SER A 333 -16.56 -25.05 -3.05
N ASP A 334 -16.24 -26.34 -3.22
CA ASP A 334 -15.56 -27.15 -2.19
C ASP A 334 -14.16 -26.63 -1.89
N PHE A 335 -13.41 -26.23 -2.93
CA PHE A 335 -12.08 -25.67 -2.78
C PHE A 335 -12.11 -24.38 -1.97
N LEU A 336 -13.06 -23.48 -2.26
CA LEU A 336 -13.20 -22.22 -1.55
C LEU A 336 -13.59 -22.43 -0.10
N LYS A 337 -14.51 -23.34 0.22
CA LYS A 337 -14.88 -23.64 1.62
C LYS A 337 -13.68 -23.99 2.50
N GLU A 338 -12.69 -24.69 1.95
CA GLU A 338 -11.51 -25.13 2.68
C GLU A 338 -10.37 -24.08 2.69
N ASN A 339 -10.30 -23.22 1.66
CA ASN A 339 -9.11 -22.40 1.41
C ASN A 339 -9.36 -20.89 1.38
N PHE A 340 -10.61 -20.44 1.50
CA PHE A 340 -10.98 -19.03 1.30
C PHE A 340 -10.19 -18.06 2.20
N GLU A 341 -9.98 -18.44 3.46
CA GLU A 341 -9.22 -17.62 4.41
C GLU A 341 -7.71 -17.61 4.14
N LEU A 342 -7.19 -18.48 3.27
CA LEU A 342 -5.77 -18.53 2.92
C LEU A 342 -5.45 -17.77 1.63
N LEU A 343 -6.49 -17.27 0.95
CA LEU A 343 -6.34 -16.53 -0.29
C LEU A 343 -5.66 -15.19 -0.08
N ASN A 344 -4.87 -14.78 -1.07
CA ASN A 344 -4.39 -13.40 -1.13
C ASN A 344 -5.55 -12.42 -1.37
N LYS A 345 -5.28 -11.13 -1.17
CA LYS A 345 -6.28 -10.05 -1.23
C LYS A 345 -6.99 -9.97 -2.58
N GLN A 346 -6.29 -10.28 -3.67
CA GLN A 346 -6.82 -10.23 -5.03
C GLN A 346 -7.86 -11.33 -5.25
N LEU A 347 -7.51 -12.58 -4.96
CA LEU A 347 -8.41 -13.73 -5.05
C LEU A 347 -9.56 -13.62 -4.06
N TYR A 348 -9.27 -13.12 -2.85
CA TYR A 348 -10.29 -12.79 -1.86
C TYR A 348 -11.34 -11.86 -2.47
N ALA A 349 -10.95 -10.72 -3.05
CA ALA A 349 -11.89 -9.80 -3.69
C ALA A 349 -12.69 -10.43 -4.85
N ILE A 350 -12.06 -11.25 -5.71
CA ILE A 350 -12.76 -11.90 -6.83
C ILE A 350 -13.84 -12.85 -6.31
N PHE A 351 -13.47 -13.79 -5.44
CA PHE A 351 -14.40 -14.84 -5.02
C PHE A 351 -15.47 -14.33 -4.04
N SER A 352 -15.20 -13.22 -3.35
CA SER A 352 -16.16 -12.54 -2.49
C SER A 352 -17.27 -11.82 -3.26
N ASN A 353 -16.92 -11.23 -4.41
CA ASN A 353 -17.78 -10.25 -5.08
C ASN A 353 -18.42 -10.77 -6.37
N SER A 354 -17.92 -11.88 -6.92
CA SER A 354 -18.45 -12.50 -8.12
C SER A 354 -19.12 -13.84 -7.84
N SER A 355 -19.97 -14.27 -8.76
CA SER A 355 -20.56 -15.61 -8.80
C SER A 355 -19.83 -16.57 -9.77
N GLY A 356 -18.88 -16.03 -10.54
CA GLY A 356 -18.06 -16.78 -11.47
C GLY A 356 -16.94 -15.94 -12.06
N ILE A 357 -15.96 -16.60 -12.67
CA ILE A 357 -14.93 -15.95 -13.49
C ILE A 357 -14.75 -16.67 -14.84
N PHE A 358 -14.71 -15.90 -15.92
CA PHE A 358 -14.36 -16.36 -17.25
C PHE A 358 -12.89 -16.10 -17.55
N ILE A 359 -12.18 -17.15 -17.94
CA ILE A 359 -10.83 -17.10 -18.47
C ILE A 359 -10.94 -17.23 -19.99
N GLN A 360 -10.59 -16.17 -20.69
CA GLN A 360 -10.86 -16.01 -22.13
C GLN A 360 -9.57 -15.84 -22.92
N ASP A 361 -9.60 -16.15 -24.22
CA ASP A 361 -8.52 -15.81 -25.15
C ASP A 361 -8.63 -14.38 -25.69
N LYS A 362 -7.65 -13.95 -26.52
CA LYS A 362 -7.62 -12.61 -27.14
C LYS A 362 -8.87 -12.28 -27.97
N SER A 363 -9.57 -13.30 -28.48
CA SER A 363 -10.80 -13.15 -29.25
C SER A 363 -12.05 -13.14 -28.36
N GLU A 364 -11.86 -13.06 -27.04
CA GLU A 364 -12.89 -13.11 -26.00
C GLU A 364 -13.69 -14.43 -25.96
N ASN A 365 -13.15 -15.51 -26.52
CA ASN A 365 -13.77 -16.83 -26.38
C ASN A 365 -13.44 -17.40 -25.00
N THR A 366 -14.47 -17.84 -24.27
CA THR A 366 -14.30 -18.47 -22.96
C THR A 366 -13.66 -19.84 -23.09
N ARG A 367 -12.43 -19.97 -22.57
CA ARG A 367 -11.67 -21.22 -22.50
C ARG A 367 -12.00 -21.99 -21.23
N VAL A 368 -12.08 -21.28 -20.11
CA VAL A 368 -12.44 -21.84 -18.81
C VAL A 368 -13.43 -20.93 -18.10
N ALA A 369 -14.42 -21.51 -17.44
CA ALA A 369 -15.34 -20.82 -16.56
C ALA A 369 -15.31 -21.48 -15.18
N LEU A 370 -14.92 -20.71 -14.17
CA LEU A 370 -15.00 -21.14 -12.77
C LEU A 370 -16.30 -20.57 -12.17
N SER A 371 -17.03 -21.39 -11.45
CA SER A 371 -18.26 -21.01 -10.74
C SER A 371 -18.22 -21.46 -9.29
N TRP A 372 -18.90 -20.75 -8.41
CA TRP A 372 -19.03 -21.12 -7.00
C TRP A 372 -20.29 -20.52 -6.39
N LYS A 373 -20.71 -21.07 -5.24
CA LYS A 373 -21.75 -20.45 -4.40
C LYS A 373 -21.14 -19.29 -3.61
N ASN A 374 -21.78 -18.12 -3.67
CA ASN A 374 -21.34 -16.94 -2.95
C ASN A 374 -22.13 -16.78 -1.64
N ASP A 375 -21.77 -17.57 -0.63
CA ASP A 375 -22.37 -17.59 0.72
C ASP A 375 -21.35 -17.21 1.82
N LEU A 376 -20.26 -16.52 1.45
CA LEU A 376 -19.08 -16.36 2.29
C LEU A 376 -19.22 -15.33 3.44
N GLY A 377 -20.27 -14.48 3.42
CA GLY A 377 -20.70 -13.69 4.59
C GLY A 377 -19.64 -12.78 5.23
N ILE A 378 -18.66 -12.30 4.46
CA ILE A 378 -17.37 -11.76 4.93
C ILE A 378 -17.47 -10.65 5.98
N LEU A 379 -18.34 -9.66 5.76
CA LEU A 379 -18.51 -8.56 6.72
C LEU A 379 -19.29 -8.99 7.98
N ASN A 380 -20.09 -10.05 7.88
CA ASN A 380 -20.93 -10.55 8.97
C ASN A 380 -20.25 -11.63 9.83
N GLN A 381 -19.01 -12.02 9.49
CA GLN A 381 -18.24 -12.97 10.31
C GLN A 381 -18.06 -12.43 11.74
N VAL A 382 -18.11 -13.35 12.72
CA VAL A 382 -17.88 -13.04 14.13
C VAL A 382 -16.46 -12.52 14.29
N SER A 383 -16.30 -11.33 14.86
CA SER A 383 -14.99 -10.81 15.26
C SER A 383 -14.80 -10.86 16.76
N ASN A 384 -13.54 -10.93 17.16
CA ASN A 384 -13.12 -10.72 18.54
C ASN A 384 -12.35 -9.40 18.68
N THR A 385 -12.22 -8.94 19.91
CA THR A 385 -11.50 -7.74 20.32
C THR A 385 -10.13 -8.07 20.90
N GLN A 386 -9.64 -9.30 20.74
CA GLN A 386 -8.41 -9.73 21.40
C GLN A 386 -7.21 -8.89 20.94
N LYS A 387 -6.44 -8.44 21.92
CA LYS A 387 -5.24 -7.64 21.73
C LYS A 387 -4.17 -8.36 20.92
N THR A 388 -3.58 -7.66 19.96
CA THR A 388 -2.44 -8.14 19.19
C THR A 388 -1.21 -8.24 20.10
N LYS A 389 -0.52 -9.39 20.09
CA LYS A 389 0.73 -9.55 20.84
C LYS A 389 1.85 -8.79 20.12
N ILE A 390 2.63 -8.03 20.88
CA ILE A 390 3.75 -7.24 20.35
C ILE A 390 5.02 -7.45 21.16
N CYS A 391 6.17 -7.32 20.50
CA CYS A 391 7.49 -7.33 21.10
C CYS A 391 8.32 -6.18 20.55
N GLU A 392 9.39 -5.81 21.24
CA GLU A 392 10.33 -4.80 20.75
C GLU A 392 10.94 -5.24 19.41
N ARG A 393 11.00 -4.30 18.47
CA ARG A 393 11.54 -4.56 17.14
C ARG A 393 13.07 -4.59 17.21
N ASN A 394 13.67 -5.63 16.67
CA ASN A 394 15.13 -5.86 16.69
C ASN A 394 15.75 -5.87 15.27
N PHE A 395 15.06 -5.30 14.30
CA PHE A 395 15.51 -5.17 12.91
C PHE A 395 15.05 -3.82 12.35
N ILE A 396 15.71 -3.37 11.29
CA ILE A 396 15.32 -2.22 10.47
C ILE A 396 15.01 -2.67 9.04
N GLU A 397 14.16 -1.91 8.37
CA GLU A 397 13.74 -2.12 7.00
C GLU A 397 14.15 -0.92 6.15
N GLU A 398 13.92 -1.00 4.84
CA GLU A 398 14.30 0.03 3.88
C GLU A 398 13.73 1.42 4.25
N ASP A 399 12.52 1.49 4.80
CA ASP A 399 11.91 2.74 5.29
C ASP A 399 12.73 3.42 6.40
N ASP A 400 13.22 2.64 7.38
CA ASP A 400 14.04 3.14 8.49
C ASP A 400 15.40 3.62 7.96
N ILE A 401 16.00 2.89 7.00
CA ILE A 401 17.28 3.28 6.37
C ILE A 401 17.11 4.60 5.63
N THR A 402 16.06 4.74 4.81
CA THR A 402 15.75 5.97 4.09
C THR A 402 15.59 7.15 5.06
N TYR A 403 14.89 6.95 6.18
CA TYR A 403 14.76 7.96 7.22
C TYR A 403 16.11 8.33 7.86
N ILE A 404 16.92 7.34 8.26
CA ILE A 404 18.24 7.58 8.88
C ILE A 404 19.14 8.36 7.92
N VAL A 405 19.23 7.94 6.66
CA VAL A 405 20.12 8.54 5.67
C VAL A 405 19.69 9.98 5.38
N ALA A 406 18.40 10.23 5.12
CA ALA A 406 17.92 11.57 4.84
C ALA A 406 18.16 12.54 6.01
N HIS A 407 17.76 12.15 7.23
CA HIS A 407 17.70 13.08 8.37
C HIS A 407 18.95 13.11 9.24
N GLN A 408 19.66 11.99 9.35
CA GLN A 408 20.78 11.84 10.30
C GLN A 408 22.14 11.82 9.61
N VAL A 409 22.18 11.54 8.30
CA VAL A 409 23.42 11.52 7.50
C VAL A 409 23.49 12.73 6.58
N LEU A 410 22.56 12.87 5.64
CA LEU A 410 22.60 13.89 4.59
C LEU A 410 22.34 15.30 5.15
N LYS A 411 21.21 15.52 5.85
CA LYS A 411 20.93 16.81 6.49
C LYS A 411 22.04 17.23 7.47
N LYS A 412 22.58 16.28 8.25
CA LYS A 412 23.70 16.53 9.19
C LYS A 412 24.98 16.98 8.48
N ASN A 413 25.18 16.53 7.25
CA ASN A 413 26.26 16.95 6.35
C ASN A 413 25.85 18.10 5.41
N GLN A 414 24.81 18.86 5.75
CA GLN A 414 24.37 20.08 5.04
C GLN A 414 23.79 19.86 3.64
N PHE A 415 23.42 18.63 3.30
CA PHE A 415 22.67 18.38 2.07
C PHE A 415 21.24 18.90 2.22
N LYS A 416 20.73 19.52 1.16
CA LYS A 416 19.31 19.88 1.00
C LYS A 416 18.59 18.73 0.31
N ILE A 417 17.60 18.14 0.98
CA ILE A 417 16.77 17.08 0.37
C ILE A 417 15.85 17.71 -0.70
N ILE A 418 15.87 17.16 -1.90
CA ILE A 418 15.00 17.55 -3.02
C ILE A 418 13.84 16.58 -3.14
N SER A 419 14.11 15.29 -2.98
CA SER A 419 13.11 14.23 -3.09
C SER A 419 13.42 13.11 -2.10
N LEU A 420 12.38 12.54 -1.51
CA LEU A 420 12.41 11.44 -0.57
C LEU A 420 11.24 10.48 -0.87
N SER A 421 11.57 9.29 -1.34
CA SER A 421 10.62 8.22 -1.64
C SER A 421 10.81 7.06 -0.67
N TYR A 422 9.79 6.82 0.14
CA TYR A 422 9.75 5.66 1.04
C TYR A 422 9.02 4.50 0.37
N PRO A 423 9.39 3.23 0.63
CA PRO A 423 8.59 2.08 0.19
C PRO A 423 7.13 2.16 0.67
N GLY A 424 6.91 2.66 1.90
CA GLY A 424 5.59 2.84 2.50
C GLY A 424 4.89 4.17 2.18
N ALA A 425 5.56 5.09 1.49
CA ALA A 425 4.98 6.39 1.10
C ALA A 425 5.47 6.79 -0.30
N GLN A 426 5.22 5.91 -1.28
CA GLN A 426 5.59 6.13 -2.67
C GLN A 426 4.65 7.16 -3.32
N GLY A 427 5.04 8.43 -3.23
CA GLY A 427 4.35 9.54 -3.89
C GLY A 427 5.30 10.58 -4.44
N ASP A 428 6.55 10.54 -4.01
CA ASP A 428 7.40 11.70 -4.17
C ASP A 428 7.89 11.90 -5.60
N ARG A 429 7.70 13.13 -6.08
CA ARG A 429 8.44 13.81 -7.16
C ARG A 429 9.01 12.88 -8.24
N ALA A 430 8.15 11.97 -8.75
CA ALA A 430 8.57 10.92 -9.67
C ALA A 430 9.30 11.51 -10.89
N ILE A 431 10.43 10.91 -11.25
CA ILE A 431 11.15 11.27 -12.45
C ILE A 431 10.44 10.59 -13.62
N LEU A 432 10.20 11.37 -14.68
CA LEU A 432 9.39 10.97 -15.83
C LEU A 432 10.21 11.01 -17.14
N PRO A 433 11.11 10.03 -17.39
CA PRO A 433 12.03 10.05 -18.53
C PRO A 433 11.34 10.10 -19.90
N GLN A 434 10.16 9.50 -20.02
CA GLN A 434 9.41 9.37 -21.28
C GLN A 434 8.14 10.24 -21.30
N ALA A 435 8.31 11.55 -21.10
CA ALA A 435 7.20 12.51 -21.12
C ALA A 435 6.38 12.42 -22.42
N GLY A 436 5.05 12.39 -22.31
CA GLY A 436 4.13 12.39 -23.46
C GLY A 436 3.59 11.03 -23.92
N SER A 437 4.08 9.92 -23.35
CA SER A 437 3.63 8.55 -23.69
C SER A 437 2.30 8.11 -23.02
N GLY A 438 1.62 9.03 -22.32
CA GLY A 438 0.31 8.77 -21.71
C GLY A 438 0.35 7.65 -20.66
N ARG A 439 -0.50 6.63 -20.81
CA ARG A 439 -0.60 5.49 -19.86
C ARG A 439 0.66 4.59 -19.84
N GLY A 440 1.54 4.69 -20.85
CA GLY A 440 2.80 3.94 -20.92
C GLY A 440 3.99 4.64 -20.26
N GLN A 441 3.78 5.82 -19.66
CA GLN A 441 4.86 6.63 -19.13
C GLN A 441 5.54 5.98 -17.92
N SER A 442 6.82 5.63 -18.08
CA SER A 442 7.63 5.09 -16.99
C SER A 442 7.81 6.15 -15.90
N ARG A 443 7.47 5.78 -14.66
CA ARG A 443 7.75 6.56 -13.45
C ARG A 443 8.95 5.93 -12.76
N LYS A 444 9.99 6.72 -12.53
CA LYS A 444 11.16 6.31 -11.77
C LYS A 444 11.18 7.04 -10.44
N TYR A 445 11.32 6.27 -9.37
CA TYR A 445 11.46 6.76 -8.01
C TYR A 445 12.87 6.41 -7.56
N ILE A 446 13.61 7.41 -7.11
CA ILE A 446 14.88 7.25 -6.41
C ILE A 446 14.55 7.49 -4.93
N ASP A 447 15.08 6.65 -4.04
CA ASP A 447 14.73 6.75 -2.62
C ASP A 447 15.10 8.11 -2.04
N ILE A 448 16.27 8.66 -2.39
CA ILE A 448 16.65 10.02 -2.01
C ILE A 448 17.29 10.75 -3.20
N VAL A 449 16.81 11.96 -3.46
CA VAL A 449 17.53 12.95 -4.28
C VAL A 449 17.90 14.11 -3.38
N ALA A 450 19.19 14.39 -3.24
CA ALA A 450 19.68 15.44 -2.37
C ALA A 450 20.71 16.32 -3.10
N CYS A 451 20.86 17.56 -2.67
CA CYS A 451 21.83 18.49 -3.22
C CYS A 451 22.84 18.90 -2.15
N TYR A 452 24.13 18.70 -2.44
CA TYR A 452 25.18 19.40 -1.72
C TYR A 452 25.31 20.81 -2.31
N PRO A 453 25.10 21.88 -1.51
CA PRO A 453 24.90 23.23 -2.02
C PRO A 453 25.88 23.65 -3.13
N ASN A 454 25.33 23.90 -4.33
CA ASN A 454 26.04 24.38 -5.52
C ASN A 454 27.20 23.50 -6.02
N LYS A 455 27.31 22.23 -5.58
CA LYS A 455 28.40 21.35 -6.04
C LYS A 455 27.92 20.05 -6.66
N PHE A 456 26.99 19.35 -6.01
CA PHE A 456 26.63 17.98 -6.39
C PHE A 456 25.16 17.70 -6.19
N LEU A 457 24.61 16.85 -7.07
CA LEU A 457 23.32 16.21 -6.90
C LEU A 457 23.56 14.74 -6.57
N ASP A 458 23.04 14.25 -5.46
CA ASP A 458 23.19 12.87 -5.00
C ASP A 458 21.92 12.07 -5.26
N LEU A 459 22.08 10.87 -5.82
CA LEU A 459 21.04 9.88 -6.03
C LEU A 459 21.34 8.67 -5.15
N THR A 460 20.49 8.44 -4.15
CA THR A 460 20.67 7.36 -3.17
C THR A 460 19.58 6.30 -3.30
N GLU A 461 19.99 5.03 -3.25
CA GLU A 461 19.11 3.87 -3.11
C GLU A 461 19.38 3.16 -1.79
N ASN A 462 18.33 2.72 -1.11
CA ASN A 462 18.42 2.15 0.23
C ASN A 462 17.94 0.69 0.24
N LYS A 463 18.53 -0.12 1.12
CA LYS A 463 18.10 -1.50 1.36
C LYS A 463 18.03 -1.80 2.85
N GLY A 464 16.94 -2.43 3.28
CA GLY A 464 16.73 -2.81 4.68
C GLY A 464 17.79 -3.78 5.22
N SER A 465 18.44 -4.57 4.36
CA SER A 465 19.58 -5.42 4.74
C SER A 465 20.55 -5.58 3.58
N TYR A 466 21.84 -5.76 3.90
CA TYR A 466 22.85 -6.03 2.88
C TYR A 466 22.70 -7.43 2.29
N LYS A 467 22.42 -7.47 0.98
CA LYS A 467 22.66 -8.64 0.13
C LYS A 467 23.35 -8.17 -1.14
N LEU A 468 24.52 -8.73 -1.43
CA LEU A 468 25.34 -8.31 -2.57
C LEU A 468 24.54 -8.25 -3.88
N SER A 469 23.73 -9.28 -4.17
CA SER A 469 22.94 -9.33 -5.40
C SER A 469 21.83 -8.29 -5.50
N GLU A 470 21.27 -7.84 -4.38
CA GLU A 470 20.23 -6.80 -4.34
C GLU A 470 20.88 -5.43 -4.46
N VAL A 471 21.90 -5.15 -3.64
CA VAL A 471 22.62 -3.86 -3.64
C VAL A 471 23.33 -3.62 -4.97
N SER A 472 23.97 -4.64 -5.57
CA SER A 472 24.62 -4.49 -6.88
C SER A 472 23.63 -4.15 -7.99
N LYS A 473 22.39 -4.66 -7.95
CA LYS A 473 21.34 -4.29 -8.92
C LYS A 473 20.97 -2.81 -8.82
N ASP A 474 20.93 -2.26 -7.60
CA ASP A 474 20.66 -0.83 -7.43
C ASP A 474 21.84 0.03 -7.89
N ILE A 475 23.08 -0.42 -7.67
CA ILE A 475 24.26 0.25 -8.21
C ILE A 475 24.23 0.25 -9.74
N GLU A 476 23.92 -0.89 -10.37
CA GLU A 476 23.77 -0.99 -11.84
C GLU A 476 22.66 -0.06 -12.35
N LYS A 477 21.51 -0.02 -11.66
CA LYS A 477 20.38 0.88 -11.95
C LYS A 477 20.79 2.35 -11.88
N LEU A 478 21.49 2.76 -10.81
CA LEU A 478 21.96 4.13 -10.61
C LEU A 478 23.01 4.52 -11.67
N ASN A 479 23.93 3.61 -11.99
CA ASN A 479 24.94 3.85 -13.02
C ASN A 479 24.31 3.99 -14.41
N PHE A 480 23.27 3.22 -14.71
CA PHE A 480 22.47 3.39 -15.93
C PHE A 480 21.88 4.81 -16.01
N TYR A 481 21.25 5.30 -14.92
CA TYR A 481 20.66 6.64 -14.88
C TYR A 481 21.66 7.78 -15.08
N ARG A 482 22.92 7.59 -14.70
CA ARG A 482 24.00 8.56 -14.94
C ARG A 482 24.34 8.72 -16.44
N SER A 483 23.97 7.75 -17.27
CA SER A 483 24.26 7.73 -18.72
C SER A 483 23.02 7.85 -19.62
N ASP A 484 21.82 7.80 -19.04
CA ASP A 484 20.55 7.89 -19.78
C ASP A 484 20.12 9.35 -19.96
N ASP A 485 20.31 9.89 -21.17
CA ASP A 485 19.93 11.26 -21.53
C ASP A 485 18.46 11.60 -21.22
N SER A 486 17.56 10.61 -21.38
CA SER A 486 16.13 10.81 -21.12
C SER A 486 15.87 10.97 -19.62
N PHE A 487 16.57 10.18 -18.80
CA PHE A 487 16.52 10.28 -17.35
C PHE A 487 17.14 11.59 -16.87
N ILE A 488 18.33 11.95 -17.35
CA ILE A 488 19.03 13.19 -16.97
C ILE A 488 18.19 14.42 -17.32
N THR A 489 17.57 14.43 -18.50
CA THR A 489 16.68 15.52 -18.91
C THR A 489 15.47 15.62 -17.98
N ALA A 490 14.84 14.49 -17.65
CA ALA A 490 13.70 14.48 -16.72
C ALA A 490 14.09 14.87 -15.30
N LEU A 491 15.26 14.45 -14.81
CA LEU A 491 15.81 14.84 -13.52
C LEU A 491 16.09 16.34 -13.48
N ASN A 492 16.74 16.90 -14.49
CA ASN A 492 16.98 18.34 -14.59
C ASN A 492 15.67 19.13 -14.63
N ASN A 493 14.63 18.65 -15.33
CA ASN A 493 13.32 19.28 -15.34
C ASN A 493 12.62 19.22 -13.98
N LEU A 494 12.84 18.16 -13.20
CA LEU A 494 12.35 18.07 -11.83
C LEU A 494 13.08 19.07 -10.93
N VAL A 495 14.41 19.07 -10.98
CA VAL A 495 15.27 19.97 -10.20
C VAL A 495 14.98 21.44 -10.55
N ASP A 496 14.83 21.79 -11.83
CA ASP A 496 14.49 23.16 -12.27
C ASP A 496 13.18 23.68 -11.70
N LYS A 497 12.22 22.80 -11.39
CA LYS A 497 10.93 23.19 -10.80
C LYS A 497 10.98 23.40 -9.30
N ILE A 498 11.94 22.78 -8.61
CA ILE A 498 11.94 22.62 -7.16
C ILE A 498 13.14 23.31 -6.50
N SER A 499 14.30 23.19 -7.13
CA SER A 499 15.59 23.68 -6.68
C SER A 499 16.40 24.14 -7.89
N PRO A 500 15.98 25.21 -8.60
CA PRO A 500 16.60 25.67 -9.84
C PRO A 500 18.11 25.91 -9.72
N GLU A 501 18.57 26.32 -8.54
CA GLU A 501 19.98 26.52 -8.21
C GLU A 501 20.84 25.25 -8.32
N SER A 502 20.20 24.07 -8.33
CA SER A 502 20.85 22.75 -8.38
C SER A 502 20.83 22.13 -9.78
N LYS A 503 20.31 22.85 -10.78
CA LYS A 503 20.18 22.34 -12.15
C LYS A 503 21.55 22.14 -12.80
N GLY A 504 21.75 20.99 -13.43
CA GLY A 504 23.00 20.68 -14.15
C GLY A 504 24.21 20.40 -13.26
N LEU A 505 24.02 20.26 -11.93
CA LEU A 505 25.11 19.86 -11.04
C LEU A 505 25.58 18.42 -11.36
N PRO A 506 26.88 18.13 -11.21
CA PRO A 506 27.41 16.76 -11.30
C PRO A 506 26.69 15.78 -10.38
N ILE A 507 26.41 14.58 -10.89
CA ILE A 507 25.68 13.53 -10.18
C ILE A 507 26.66 12.67 -9.37
N LEU A 508 26.35 12.49 -8.08
CA LEU A 508 26.90 11.47 -7.20
C LEU A 508 25.91 10.31 -7.09
N LEU A 509 26.45 9.10 -7.01
CA LEU A 509 25.68 7.87 -6.80
C LEU A 509 26.05 7.27 -5.44
N SER A 510 25.03 6.90 -4.67
CA SER A 510 25.22 6.30 -3.36
C SER A 510 24.21 5.18 -3.09
N VAL A 511 24.62 4.26 -2.22
CA VAL A 511 23.73 3.22 -1.69
C VAL A 511 23.85 3.14 -0.18
N SER A 512 22.78 2.76 0.49
CA SER A 512 22.79 2.58 1.95
C SER A 512 22.14 1.28 2.37
N PHE A 513 22.67 0.64 3.41
CA PHE A 513 22.13 -0.62 3.90
C PHE A 513 22.51 -0.93 5.35
N TRP A 514 21.71 -1.80 5.99
CA TRP A 514 22.03 -2.36 7.30
C TRP A 514 22.99 -3.55 7.17
N THR A 515 24.06 -3.55 7.98
CA THR A 515 24.94 -4.73 8.13
C THR A 515 24.45 -5.58 9.29
N GLN A 516 23.85 -6.73 9.00
CA GLN A 516 23.25 -7.61 10.02
C GLN A 516 24.27 -8.23 10.99
N SER A 517 25.56 -8.17 10.68
CA SER A 517 26.63 -8.63 11.58
C SER A 517 27.89 -7.80 11.40
N GLU A 518 28.75 -7.76 12.42
CA GLU A 518 30.07 -7.11 12.32
C GLU A 518 30.97 -7.78 11.26
N ARG A 519 30.65 -9.01 10.87
CA ARG A 519 31.37 -9.80 9.87
C ARG A 519 30.73 -9.74 8.48
N THR A 520 29.78 -8.83 8.25
CA THR A 520 29.14 -8.70 6.94
C THR A 520 30.20 -8.46 5.87
N ASN A 521 30.31 -9.40 4.93
CA ASN A 521 31.34 -9.37 3.90
C ASN A 521 30.93 -8.45 2.75
N LEU A 522 31.64 -7.34 2.58
CA LEU A 522 31.42 -6.38 1.51
C LEU A 522 32.28 -6.66 0.26
N VAL A 523 33.07 -7.75 0.25
CA VAL A 523 33.87 -8.15 -0.91
C VAL A 523 32.96 -8.36 -2.12
N GLY A 524 33.34 -7.76 -3.25
CA GLY A 524 32.61 -7.86 -4.51
C GLY A 524 31.55 -6.77 -4.71
N LEU A 525 31.33 -5.89 -3.73
CA LEU A 525 30.53 -4.69 -3.95
C LEU A 525 31.22 -3.83 -5.03
N PRO A 526 30.52 -3.44 -6.11
CA PRO A 526 31.11 -2.66 -7.21
C PRO A 526 31.31 -1.19 -6.81
N ILE A 527 32.24 -0.96 -5.88
CA ILE A 527 32.52 0.35 -5.28
C ILE A 527 32.99 1.40 -6.31
N ASP A 528 33.58 0.97 -7.42
CA ASP A 528 34.04 1.86 -8.49
C ASP A 528 32.87 2.55 -9.25
N ASN A 529 31.65 1.99 -9.13
CA ASN A 529 30.44 2.52 -9.77
C ASN A 529 29.63 3.46 -8.87
N ILE A 530 30.09 3.72 -7.65
CA ILE A 530 29.46 4.62 -6.70
C ILE A 530 30.49 5.60 -6.13
N ASN A 531 30.02 6.72 -5.60
CA ASN A 531 30.89 7.72 -5.00
C ASN A 531 31.13 7.43 -3.51
N TYR A 532 30.09 6.94 -2.83
CA TYR A 532 30.15 6.55 -1.43
C TYR A 532 28.99 5.60 -1.10
N PHE A 533 29.07 4.92 0.04
CA PHE A 533 27.95 4.17 0.60
C PHE A 533 27.83 4.37 2.10
N VAL A 534 26.64 4.14 2.64
CA VAL A 534 26.34 4.27 4.08
C VAL A 534 25.98 2.91 4.66
N THR A 535 26.60 2.57 5.79
CA THR A 535 26.27 1.36 6.55
C THR A 535 25.65 1.71 7.88
N ILE A 536 24.57 1.03 8.25
CA ILE A 536 24.03 1.04 9.61
C ILE A 536 24.56 -0.19 10.36
N SER A 537 25.02 0.01 11.60
CA SER A 537 25.61 -1.06 12.42
C SER A 537 24.61 -2.16 12.79
N PRO A 538 25.08 -3.38 13.11
CA PRO A 538 24.22 -4.51 13.47
C PRO A 538 23.28 -4.22 14.66
N ASP A 539 23.76 -3.46 15.64
CA ASP A 539 22.98 -3.05 16.80
C ASP A 539 22.01 -1.88 16.54
N MET A 540 22.01 -1.35 15.30
CA MET A 540 21.19 -0.24 14.83
C MET A 540 21.44 1.07 15.57
N LYS A 541 22.62 1.24 16.20
CA LYS A 541 22.95 2.44 17.00
C LYS A 541 23.87 3.42 16.29
N LYS A 542 24.58 3.00 15.24
CA LYS A 542 25.57 3.82 14.54
C LYS A 542 25.37 3.75 13.04
N TRP A 543 25.69 4.84 12.37
CA TRP A 543 25.86 4.88 10.92
C TRP A 543 27.27 5.31 10.58
N LYS A 544 27.77 4.86 9.41
CA LYS A 544 29.09 5.20 8.89
C LYS A 544 29.07 5.39 7.38
N ILE A 545 29.78 6.41 6.91
CA ILE A 545 30.00 6.72 5.49
C ILE A 545 31.33 6.14 5.06
N TRP A 546 31.32 5.44 3.92
CA TRP A 546 32.49 4.93 3.24
C TRP A 546 32.59 5.62 1.89
N ALA A 547 33.59 6.50 1.74
CA ALA A 547 33.81 7.26 0.52
C ALA A 547 35.17 6.88 -0.08
N GLY A 548 35.22 6.74 -1.41
CA GLY A 548 36.47 6.54 -2.16
C GLY A 548 37.08 7.86 -2.62
N GLY A 549 38.39 7.86 -2.87
CA GLY A 549 39.12 9.00 -3.43
C GLY A 549 39.15 10.26 -2.56
N ASP A 550 39.28 11.43 -3.20
CA ASP A 550 39.39 12.76 -2.56
C ASP A 550 38.02 13.44 -2.33
N LEU A 551 36.94 12.66 -2.17
CA LEU A 551 35.60 13.21 -1.98
C LEU A 551 35.46 13.84 -0.58
N ASP A 552 35.84 15.11 -0.47
CA ASP A 552 35.78 15.91 0.77
C ASP A 552 34.52 16.77 0.85
N ILE A 553 33.37 16.11 1.00
CA ILE A 553 32.05 16.76 1.16
C ILE A 553 31.36 16.42 2.49
N PHE A 554 31.94 15.52 3.28
CA PHE A 554 31.35 15.05 4.53
C PHE A 554 32.09 15.62 5.73
N ARG A 555 31.42 16.51 6.46
CA ARG A 555 31.88 17.00 7.77
C ARG A 555 31.90 15.88 8.82
N TYR A 556 30.95 14.95 8.73
CA TYR A 556 30.80 13.82 9.64
C TYR A 556 30.76 12.52 8.84
N LYS A 557 31.71 11.61 9.12
CA LYS A 557 31.78 10.28 8.47
C LYS A 557 31.14 9.17 9.30
N GLU A 558 30.75 9.46 10.54
CA GLU A 558 30.03 8.55 11.42
C GLU A 558 29.13 9.32 12.39
N GLY A 559 28.15 8.63 12.97
CA GLY A 559 27.26 9.21 13.97
C GLY A 559 26.32 8.18 14.58
N ASP A 560 25.50 8.66 15.53
CA ASP A 560 24.47 7.88 16.18
C ASP A 560 23.22 7.77 15.30
N VAL A 561 22.56 6.62 15.41
CA VAL A 561 21.20 6.39 14.93
C VAL A 561 20.24 6.71 16.08
N VAL A 562 19.36 7.68 15.86
CA VAL A 562 18.32 8.11 16.79
C VAL A 562 16.97 7.75 16.20
N LEU A 563 16.49 6.56 16.53
CA LEU A 563 15.11 6.13 16.27
C LEU A 563 14.36 5.99 17.58
N GLU A 564 13.07 6.26 17.55
CA GLU A 564 12.21 5.94 18.68
C GLU A 564 12.12 4.43 18.87
N LYS A 565 11.78 4.02 20.09
CA LYS A 565 11.48 2.62 20.36
C LYS A 565 10.25 2.19 19.55
N THR A 566 10.43 1.17 18.72
CA THR A 566 9.38 0.59 17.89
C THR A 566 9.15 -0.87 18.25
N TYR A 567 7.97 -1.37 17.90
CA TYR A 567 7.51 -2.72 18.18
C TYR A 567 7.16 -3.44 16.88
N MET A 568 7.04 -4.76 16.97
CA MET A 568 6.53 -5.61 15.90
C MET A 568 5.52 -6.60 16.49
N VAL A 569 4.69 -7.21 15.63
CA VAL A 569 3.77 -8.25 16.05
C VAL A 569 4.53 -9.53 16.41
N SER A 570 4.23 -10.11 17.58
CA SER A 570 4.90 -11.30 18.12
C SER A 570 4.39 -12.57 17.46
N SER A 571 4.89 -12.87 16.27
CA SER A 571 4.73 -14.19 15.63
C SER A 571 6.05 -14.89 15.34
N PHE A 572 7.11 -14.45 16.02
CA PHE A 572 8.48 -14.94 15.85
C PHE A 572 9.06 -15.65 17.08
N VAL A 573 8.28 -15.83 18.15
CA VAL A 573 8.77 -16.44 19.38
C VAL A 573 7.81 -17.54 19.80
N ASP A 574 7.83 -18.66 19.08
CA ASP A 574 7.61 -20.02 19.61
C ASP A 574 7.99 -21.06 18.56
N ALA A 575 9.24 -21.53 18.64
CA ALA A 575 9.78 -22.86 18.31
C ALA A 575 11.18 -22.75 17.70
N SER A 576 12.16 -23.06 18.53
CA SER A 576 13.51 -23.50 18.16
C SER A 576 13.57 -24.28 16.83
N THR A 577 13.96 -23.62 15.74
CA THR A 577 14.56 -24.26 14.57
C THR A 577 15.55 -23.25 13.95
N PRO A 578 16.86 -23.55 13.87
CA PRO A 578 17.79 -22.71 13.12
C PRO A 578 17.34 -22.64 11.67
N ALA A 579 17.46 -21.46 11.05
CA ALA A 579 17.22 -21.25 9.63
C ALA A 579 18.00 -22.30 8.81
N GLY A 580 17.29 -23.31 8.32
CA GLY A 580 17.81 -24.28 7.38
C GLY A 580 17.90 -23.64 6.00
N ASN A 581 19.12 -23.61 5.45
CA ASN A 581 19.41 -23.28 4.06
C ASN A 581 18.42 -23.98 3.10
N PRO A 582 17.79 -23.27 2.15
CA PRO A 582 17.35 -23.90 0.92
C PRO A 582 18.57 -24.05 0.01
N SER A 583 19.41 -25.04 0.32
CA SER A 583 20.33 -25.63 -0.64
C SER A 583 19.55 -26.64 -1.50
N GLY A 584 19.45 -26.39 -2.80
CA GLY A 584 18.84 -27.35 -3.72
C GLY A 584 18.56 -26.80 -5.11
N GLN A 585 19.64 -26.52 -5.86
CA GLN A 585 19.61 -26.50 -7.32
C GLN A 585 19.43 -27.93 -7.84
N GLN A 586 18.46 -28.14 -8.74
CA GLN A 586 18.67 -28.64 -10.09
C GLN A 586 17.47 -28.30 -10.96
#